data_AF-A0A7W4FZU4-F1
#
_entry.id   AF-A0A7W4FZU4-F1
#
_cell.length_a   1.000
_cell.length_b   1.000
_cell.length_c   1.000
_cell.angle_alpha   90.00
_cell.angle_beta   90.00
_cell.angle_gamma   90.00
#
_symmetry.space_group_name_H-M   'P 1'
#
loop_
_entity.id
_entity.type
_entity.pdbx_description
1 polymer ?
#
loop_
_entity_poly.entity_id
_entity_poly.type
_entity_poly.pdbx_seq_one_letter_code
_entity_poly.pdbx_strand_id
1 'polypeptide(L)'
;IAQSSQISVKASDYDALRAAGVEFPELISAVTFYTNDFDTTTQGVDIVGSYTTEMLSGDAKFSLAYGWTDTSVDKYDPETTDAGKVRRLEDGIPAHRATLTWGQSWDDLSMSVRANYFGEYYAT
;
A
#
# COMPACT_ATOMS: atom_id res chain seq x y z
N ILE A 1 -2.46 -14.38 4.25
CA ILE A 1 -1.35 -14.70 5.17
C ILE A 1 -0.37 -13.55 5.21
N ALA A 2 -0.09 -13.04 6.40
CA ALA A 2 0.83 -11.94 6.65
C ALA A 2 1.77 -12.31 7.80
N GLN A 3 2.90 -11.63 7.93
CA GLN A 3 3.79 -11.84 9.09
C GLN A 3 3.19 -11.15 10.32
N SER A 4 3.33 -11.76 11.49
CA SER A 4 3.07 -11.13 12.77
C SER A 4 3.93 -9.86 12.91
N SER A 5 3.47 -8.92 13.74
CA SER A 5 4.33 -7.93 14.36
C SER A 5 5.49 -8.62 15.08
N GLN A 6 6.60 -7.89 15.22
CA GLN A 6 7.79 -8.42 15.84
C GLN A 6 7.54 -8.68 17.33
N ILE A 7 7.68 -9.93 17.75
CA ILE A 7 7.51 -10.34 19.14
C ILE A 7 8.90 -10.47 19.77
N SER A 8 9.20 -9.60 20.73
CA SER A 8 10.48 -9.63 21.45
C SER A 8 10.57 -10.88 22.31
N VAL A 9 11.70 -11.58 22.21
CA VAL A 9 12.02 -12.68 23.12
C VAL A 9 12.65 -12.07 24.37
N LYS A 10 12.02 -12.28 25.52
CA LYS A 10 12.43 -11.71 26.80
C LYS A 10 13.18 -12.74 27.63
N ALA A 11 13.93 -12.27 28.61
CA ALA A 11 14.62 -13.15 29.57
C ALA A 11 13.65 -14.10 30.31
N SER A 12 12.40 -13.70 30.49
CA SER A 12 11.32 -14.55 31.05
C SER A 12 11.00 -15.76 30.18
N ASP A 13 11.31 -15.72 28.89
CA ASP A 13 10.86 -16.72 27.92
C ASP A 13 11.92 -17.82 27.72
N TYR A 14 13.17 -17.57 28.14
CA TYR A 14 14.32 -18.44 27.86
C TYR A 14 14.15 -19.87 28.39
N ASP A 15 13.64 -20.03 29.61
CA ASP A 15 13.51 -21.36 30.21
C ASP A 15 12.45 -22.20 29.49
N ALA A 16 11.33 -21.59 29.11
CA ALA A 16 10.30 -22.24 28.32
C ALA A 16 10.82 -22.60 26.91
N LEU A 17 11.59 -21.70 26.29
CA LEU A 17 12.19 -21.94 24.97
C LEU A 17 13.23 -23.07 25.00
N ARG A 18 14.10 -23.13 26.03
CA ARG A 18 15.04 -24.25 26.21
C ARG A 18 14.31 -25.57 26.43
N ALA A 19 13.25 -25.56 27.26
CA ALA A 19 12.42 -26.75 27.47
C ALA A 19 11.73 -27.22 26.18
N ALA A 20 11.43 -26.29 25.25
CA ALA A 20 10.90 -26.58 23.92
C ALA A 20 11.98 -26.97 22.88
N GLY A 21 13.26 -27.03 23.27
CA GLY A 21 14.37 -27.45 22.40
C GLY A 21 15.04 -26.32 21.60
N VAL A 22 14.76 -25.06 21.90
CA VAL A 22 15.46 -23.91 21.28
C VAL A 22 16.83 -23.73 21.94
N GLU A 23 17.90 -23.87 21.17
CA GLU A 23 19.26 -23.62 21.63
C GLU A 23 19.57 -22.13 21.70
N PHE A 24 20.23 -21.70 22.77
CA PHE A 24 20.68 -20.32 23.00
C PHE A 24 19.60 -19.24 22.75
N PRO A 25 18.40 -19.33 23.40
CA PRO A 25 17.30 -18.38 23.16
C PRO A 25 17.68 -16.92 23.45
N GLU A 26 18.67 -16.69 24.30
CA GLU A 26 19.24 -15.37 24.58
C GLU A 26 19.88 -14.67 23.37
N LEU A 27 20.21 -15.39 22.29
CA LEU A 27 20.72 -14.83 21.04
C LEU A 27 19.60 -14.38 20.09
N ILE A 28 18.35 -14.74 20.39
CA ILE A 28 17.17 -14.38 19.61
C ILE A 28 16.61 -13.10 20.21
N SER A 29 16.69 -11.98 19.50
CA SER A 29 16.12 -10.71 19.98
C SER A 29 14.61 -10.65 19.80
N ALA A 30 14.10 -11.24 18.72
CA ALA A 30 12.69 -11.27 18.42
C ALA A 30 12.37 -12.30 17.33
N VAL A 31 11.10 -12.67 17.24
CA VAL A 31 10.56 -13.59 16.23
C VAL A 31 9.40 -12.95 15.47
N THR A 32 9.22 -13.41 14.23
CA THR A 32 8.03 -13.17 13.42
C THR A 32 7.64 -14.47 12.76
N PHE A 33 6.35 -14.66 12.53
CA PHE A 33 5.82 -15.85 11.87
C PHE A 33 4.61 -15.49 11.02
N TYR A 34 4.28 -16.35 10.06
CA TYR A 34 3.12 -16.16 9.20
C TYR A 34 1.84 -16.53 9.94
N THR A 35 0.84 -15.64 9.87
CA THR A 35 -0.47 -15.80 10.50
C THR A 35 -1.60 -15.28 9.59
N ASN A 36 -2.82 -15.69 9.90
CA ASN A 36 -4.07 -15.18 9.31
C ASN A 36 -4.87 -14.54 10.45
N ASP A 37 -4.43 -13.37 10.87
CA ASP A 37 -4.81 -12.73 12.13
C ASP A 37 -5.57 -11.41 11.96
N PHE A 38 -5.97 -11.06 10.75
CA PHE A 38 -6.78 -9.87 10.50
C PHE A 38 -7.71 -10.03 9.30
N ASP A 39 -8.83 -9.31 9.36
CA ASP A 39 -9.81 -9.15 8.31
C ASP A 39 -9.79 -7.70 7.82
N THR A 40 -9.92 -7.49 6.51
CA THR A 40 -9.99 -6.15 5.92
C THR A 40 -11.16 -6.02 4.95
N THR A 41 -11.75 -4.84 4.90
CA THR A 41 -12.65 -4.42 3.85
C THR A 41 -11.95 -3.37 2.99
N THR A 42 -11.86 -3.63 1.67
CA THR A 42 -11.34 -2.67 0.70
C THR A 42 -12.43 -2.28 -0.27
N GLN A 43 -12.61 -0.97 -0.47
CA GLN A 43 -13.59 -0.39 -1.36
C GLN A 43 -12.97 0.76 -2.15
N GLY A 44 -13.60 1.18 -3.23
CA GLY A 44 -13.07 2.25 -4.05
C GLY A 44 -13.96 2.65 -5.20
N VAL A 45 -13.57 3.73 -5.86
CA VAL A 45 -14.21 4.26 -7.06
C VAL A 45 -13.13 4.65 -8.06
N ASP A 46 -13.34 4.23 -9.31
CA ASP A 46 -12.50 4.62 -10.44
C ASP A 46 -13.29 5.49 -11.42
N ILE A 47 -12.66 6.58 -11.86
CA ILE A 47 -13.16 7.49 -12.88
C ILE A 47 -12.15 7.52 -14.01
N VAL A 48 -12.58 7.08 -15.19
CA VAL A 48 -11.78 7.11 -16.41
C VAL A 48 -12.50 7.90 -17.49
N GLY A 49 -11.77 8.77 -18.17
CA GLY A 49 -12.33 9.64 -19.19
C GLY A 49 -11.29 10.04 -20.23
N SER A 50 -11.77 10.26 -21.45
CA SER A 50 -10.96 10.80 -22.54
C SER A 50 -11.73 11.88 -23.28
N TYR A 51 -11.02 12.91 -23.70
CA TYR A 51 -11.57 14.00 -24.49
C TYR A 51 -10.64 14.31 -25.65
N THR A 52 -11.20 14.43 -26.85
CA THR A 52 -10.46 14.76 -28.07
C THR A 52 -11.02 16.04 -28.64
N THR A 53 -10.14 16.95 -29.04
CA THR A 53 -10.48 18.25 -29.61
C THR A 53 -9.35 18.71 -30.52
N GLU A 54 -9.65 19.63 -31.43
CA GLU A 54 -8.61 20.40 -32.10
C GLU A 54 -8.19 21.57 -31.20
N MET A 55 -6.88 21.78 -31.03
CA MET A 55 -6.31 22.90 -30.25
C MET A 55 -4.88 23.17 -30.73
N LEU A 56 -4.39 24.40 -30.59
CA LEU A 56 -3.02 24.80 -31.00
C LEU A 56 -2.68 24.43 -32.45
N SER A 57 -3.68 24.48 -33.36
CA SER A 57 -3.54 24.10 -34.77
C SER A 57 -3.13 22.64 -34.99
N GLY A 58 -3.52 21.74 -34.09
CA GLY A 58 -3.35 20.30 -34.23
C GLY A 58 -4.40 19.52 -33.45
N ASP A 59 -4.29 18.20 -33.47
CA ASP A 59 -5.16 17.31 -32.70
C ASP A 59 -4.66 17.17 -31.26
N ALA A 60 -5.58 17.37 -30.32
CA ALA A 60 -5.33 17.19 -28.89
C ALA A 60 -6.17 16.04 -28.35
N LYS A 61 -5.53 15.14 -27.59
CA LYS A 61 -6.20 14.10 -26.81
C LYS A 61 -5.80 14.19 -25.35
N PHE A 62 -6.79 14.34 -24.49
CA PHE A 62 -6.66 14.27 -23.05
C PHE A 62 -7.19 12.93 -22.55
N SER A 63 -6.48 12.32 -21.61
CA SER A 63 -6.90 11.07 -20.96
C SER A 63 -6.64 11.19 -19.46
N LEU A 64 -7.69 11.04 -18.66
CA LEU A 64 -7.66 11.08 -17.21
C LEU A 64 -8.06 9.70 -16.68
N ALA A 65 -7.24 9.19 -15.78
CA ALA A 65 -7.60 8.09 -14.89
C ALA A 65 -7.43 8.58 -13.45
N TYR A 66 -8.46 8.45 -12.64
CA TYR A 66 -8.45 8.76 -11.22
C TYR A 66 -9.06 7.60 -10.46
N GLY A 67 -8.39 7.20 -9.38
CA GLY A 67 -8.86 6.16 -8.47
C GLY A 67 -8.80 6.64 -7.04
N TRP A 68 -9.85 6.32 -6.29
CA TRP A 68 -9.87 6.35 -4.84
C TRP A 68 -10.03 4.92 -4.31
N THR A 69 -9.16 4.50 -3.40
CA THR A 69 -9.23 3.19 -2.73
C THR A 69 -9.07 3.42 -1.23
N ASP A 70 -9.95 2.81 -0.46
CA ASP A 70 -9.99 2.86 0.99
C ASP A 70 -9.96 1.43 1.52
N THR A 71 -9.05 1.16 2.45
CA THR A 71 -8.91 -0.15 3.09
C THR A 71 -9.00 0.06 4.58
N SER A 72 -9.89 -0.66 5.25
CA SER A 72 -9.98 -0.68 6.71
C SER A 72 -9.78 -2.09 7.25
N VAL A 73 -9.12 -2.20 8.39
CA VAL A 73 -8.96 -3.44 9.15
C VAL A 73 -10.18 -3.60 10.06
N ASP A 74 -11.03 -4.57 9.75
CA ASP A 74 -12.28 -4.82 10.46
C ASP A 74 -12.04 -5.52 11.81
N LYS A 75 -11.07 -6.43 11.84
CA LYS A 75 -10.69 -7.25 13.01
C LYS A 75 -9.21 -7.59 12.93
N TYR A 76 -8.55 -7.67 14.08
CA TYR A 76 -7.19 -8.18 14.16
C TYR A 76 -6.88 -8.77 15.55
N ASP A 77 -5.88 -9.67 15.61
CA ASP A 77 -5.32 -10.16 16.88
C ASP A 77 -4.23 -9.18 17.38
N PRO A 78 -4.39 -8.53 18.54
CA PRO A 78 -3.42 -7.58 19.06
C PRO A 78 -2.10 -8.22 19.52
N GLU A 79 -2.04 -9.54 19.71
CA GLU A 79 -0.79 -10.25 20.04
C GLU A 79 0.13 -10.37 18.82
N THR A 80 -0.44 -10.40 17.62
CA THR A 80 0.30 -10.59 16.37
C THR A 80 0.16 -9.45 15.37
N THR A 81 -0.71 -8.47 15.62
CA THR A 81 -0.88 -7.28 14.79
C THR A 81 -1.02 -6.04 15.66
N ASP A 82 0.05 -5.24 15.71
CA ASP A 82 0.05 -3.96 16.46
C ASP A 82 -0.64 -2.82 15.68
N ALA A 83 -0.93 -1.73 16.39
CA ALA A 83 -1.61 -0.55 15.81
C ALA A 83 -0.82 0.13 14.69
N GLY A 84 0.53 0.08 14.71
CA GLY A 84 1.35 0.62 13.64
C GLY A 84 1.24 -0.21 12.37
N LYS A 85 1.17 -1.54 12.51
CA LYS A 85 0.87 -2.46 11.42
C LYS A 85 -0.54 -2.24 10.88
N VAL A 86 -1.54 -2.06 11.73
CA VAL A 86 -2.91 -1.68 11.28
C VAL A 86 -2.85 -0.41 10.43
N ARG A 87 -2.19 0.65 10.90
CA ARG A 87 -2.09 1.91 10.15
C ARG A 87 -1.35 1.76 8.82
N ARG A 88 -0.35 0.89 8.74
CA ARG A 88 0.33 0.55 7.48
C ARG A 88 -0.56 -0.28 6.54
N LEU A 89 -1.43 -1.13 7.06
CA LEU A 89 -2.37 -1.91 6.24
C LEU A 89 -3.45 -1.02 5.63
N GLU A 90 -3.97 -0.06 6.40
CA GLU A 90 -5.03 0.85 5.96
C GLU A 90 -4.49 1.97 5.04
N ASP A 91 -3.33 2.54 5.38
CA ASP A 91 -2.85 3.78 4.76
C ASP A 91 -1.41 3.70 4.26
N GLY A 92 -0.80 2.52 4.20
CA GLY A 92 0.57 2.35 3.71
C GLY A 92 0.75 2.69 2.23
N ILE A 93 -0.34 2.89 1.51
CA ILE A 93 -0.38 3.22 0.08
C ILE A 93 -1.34 4.40 -0.11
N PRO A 94 -1.04 5.36 -1.01
CA PRO A 94 -1.91 6.49 -1.26
C PRO A 94 -3.34 6.08 -1.65
N ALA A 95 -4.32 6.58 -0.89
CA ALA A 95 -5.74 6.35 -1.17
C ALA A 95 -6.18 6.95 -2.51
N HIS A 96 -5.61 8.11 -2.86
CA HIS A 96 -5.90 8.83 -4.10
C HIS A 96 -4.75 8.69 -5.11
N ARG A 97 -5.06 8.26 -6.33
CA ARG A 97 -4.10 8.23 -7.45
C ARG A 97 -4.73 8.78 -8.71
N ALA A 98 -3.98 9.59 -9.44
CA ALA A 98 -4.43 10.12 -10.72
C ALA A 98 -3.32 10.12 -11.77
N THR A 99 -3.69 9.86 -13.01
CA THR A 99 -2.83 10.05 -14.18
C THR A 99 -3.58 10.88 -15.20
N LEU A 100 -3.00 12.02 -15.57
CA LEU A 100 -3.45 12.83 -16.70
C LEU A 100 -2.41 12.72 -17.81
N THR A 101 -2.86 12.39 -19.02
CA THR A 101 -2.04 12.40 -20.23
C THR A 101 -2.63 13.38 -21.24
N TRP A 102 -1.78 14.21 -21.81
CA TRP A 102 -2.08 15.06 -22.96
C TRP A 102 -1.18 14.64 -24.12
N GLY A 103 -1.78 14.15 -25.19
CA GLY A 103 -1.14 13.96 -26.48
C GLY A 103 -1.53 15.09 -27.43
N GLN A 104 -0.57 15.62 -28.17
CA GLN A 104 -0.74 16.65 -29.18
C GLN A 104 -0.05 16.21 -30.46
N SER A 105 -0.72 16.32 -31.60
CA SER A 105 -0.13 16.05 -32.92
C SER A 105 -0.41 17.18 -33.91
N TRP A 106 0.63 17.54 -34.63
CA TRP A 106 0.62 18.31 -35.86
C TRP A 106 1.05 17.40 -37.01
N ASP A 107 1.05 17.90 -38.24
CA ASP A 107 1.34 17.11 -39.46
C ASP A 107 2.61 16.25 -39.32
N ASP A 108 3.74 16.87 -38.96
CA ASP A 108 5.04 16.19 -38.90
C ASP A 108 5.59 16.01 -37.47
N LEU A 109 4.89 16.53 -36.45
CA LEU A 109 5.38 16.57 -35.07
C LEU A 109 4.33 16.07 -34.08
N SER A 110 4.75 15.27 -33.11
CA SER A 110 3.91 14.86 -31.98
C SER A 110 4.59 15.14 -30.64
N MET A 111 3.79 15.47 -29.64
CA MET A 111 4.18 15.67 -28.25
C MET A 111 3.27 14.87 -27.33
N SER A 112 3.81 14.36 -26.22
CA SER A 112 3.02 13.77 -25.14
C SER A 112 3.55 14.23 -23.79
N VAL A 113 2.65 14.66 -22.91
CA VAL A 113 2.93 15.01 -21.51
C VAL A 113 2.08 14.14 -20.60
N ARG A 114 2.70 13.59 -19.55
CA ARG A 114 2.01 12.81 -18.52
C ARG A 114 2.30 13.37 -17.15
N ALA A 115 1.25 13.65 -16.39
CA ALA A 115 1.30 13.99 -14.98
C ALA A 115 0.74 12.83 -14.15
N ASN A 116 1.40 12.52 -13.04
CA ASN A 116 0.93 11.55 -12.06
C ASN A 116 0.79 12.22 -10.70
N TYR A 117 -0.29 11.92 -10.00
CA TYR A 117 -0.58 12.39 -8.65
C TYR A 117 -0.76 11.18 -7.73
N PHE A 118 -0.15 11.26 -6.55
CA PHE A 118 -0.28 10.30 -5.46
C PHE A 118 -0.63 11.10 -4.20
N GLY A 119 -1.75 10.75 -3.57
CA GLY A 119 -2.19 11.36 -2.33
C GLY A 119 -1.29 11.04 -1.15
N GLU A 120 -1.71 11.49 0.03
CA GLU A 120 -1.04 11.19 1.27
C GLU A 120 -1.05 9.69 1.55
N TYR A 121 0.00 9.23 2.23
CA TYR A 121 0.15 7.86 2.70
C TYR A 121 0.98 7.87 3.99
N TYR A 122 0.84 6.82 4.77
CA TYR A 122 1.61 6.59 5.98
C TYR A 122 2.85 5.77 5.68
N ALA A 123 4.03 6.31 6.02
CA ALA A 123 5.31 5.64 5.88
C ALA A 123 6.18 5.90 7.11
N THR A 124 6.04 5.04 8.12
CA THR A 124 6.88 5.00 9.32
C THR A 124 7.11 3.57 9.78
#